data_AF-A0AAJ4D1G4-F1
#
_entry.id   AF-A0AAJ4D1G4-F1
#
_cell.length_a   1.000
_cell.length_b   1.000
_cell.length_c   1.000
_cell.angle_alpha   90.00
_cell.angle_beta   90.00
_cell.angle_gamma   90.00
#
_symmetry.space_group_name_H-M   'P 1'
#
loop_
_entity.id
_entity.type
_entity.pdbx_description
1 polymer ?
#
loop_
_entity_poly.entity_id
_entity_poly.type
_entity_poly.pdbx_seq_one_letter_code
_entity_poly.pdbx_strand_id
1 'polypeptide(L)'
;MDKMQLIAWLLPTLFILHDFEEMVMVEAWGKRYQSKLNQLKRAPFGHSTTASFVCAVLEEFILAVVVTIASIYCNQYIVWFGFFFAFTVHFLVHIVLWLTFKHYVPGILTAILMLPFCCYLLIVAAEIETFSFSSMVLSGIAGMLITFLNLMFLHKKMGLIQKKLETYARI
;
A
#
# COMPACT_ATOMS: atom_id res chain seq x y z
N MET A 1 -1.92 20.82 -16.74
CA MET A 1 -2.42 19.84 -15.76
C MET A 1 -3.09 20.64 -14.67
N ASP A 2 -4.37 20.41 -14.41
CA ASP A 2 -5.06 21.12 -13.32
C ASP A 2 -4.59 20.61 -11.94
N LYS A 3 -5.03 21.30 -10.88
CA LYS A 3 -4.61 21.00 -9.50
C LYS A 3 -4.99 19.58 -9.08
N MET A 4 -6.15 19.07 -9.50
CA MET A 4 -6.59 17.72 -9.13
C MET A 4 -5.80 16.65 -9.86
N GLN A 5 -5.48 16.85 -11.14
CA GLN A 5 -4.62 15.96 -11.91
C GLN A 5 -3.22 15.84 -11.28
N LEU A 6 -2.66 16.94 -10.76
CA LEU A 6 -1.41 16.91 -9.98
C LEU A 6 -1.53 16.07 -8.71
N ILE A 7 -2.61 16.26 -7.94
CA ILE A 7 -2.88 15.48 -6.72
C ILE A 7 -3.08 13.99 -7.07
N ALA A 8 -3.74 13.68 -8.18
CA ALA A 8 -4.01 12.31 -8.58
C ALA A 8 -2.73 11.49 -8.85
N TRP A 9 -1.69 12.12 -9.40
CA TRP A 9 -0.37 11.50 -9.59
C TRP A 9 0.39 11.26 -8.29
N LEU A 10 -0.01 11.88 -7.17
CA LEU A 10 0.60 11.62 -5.86
C LEU A 10 0.23 10.23 -5.32
N LEU A 11 -0.87 9.60 -5.76
CA LEU A 11 -1.19 8.23 -5.36
C LEU A 11 -0.07 7.25 -5.73
N PRO A 12 0.25 6.98 -7.02
CA PRO A 12 1.30 6.04 -7.37
C PRO A 12 2.68 6.52 -6.90
N THR A 13 2.92 7.84 -6.85
CA THR A 13 4.20 8.39 -6.42
C THR A 13 4.47 8.17 -4.93
N LEU A 14 3.51 8.49 -4.05
CA LEU A 14 3.66 8.29 -2.61
C LEU A 14 3.63 6.80 -2.26
N PHE A 15 2.82 6.02 -2.99
CA PHE A 15 2.81 4.56 -2.87
C PHE A 15 4.21 3.97 -3.05
N ILE A 16 4.85 4.20 -4.21
CA ILE A 16 6.15 3.59 -4.46
C ILE A 16 7.25 4.13 -3.51
N LEU A 17 7.15 5.40 -3.10
CA LEU A 17 8.10 5.98 -2.14
C LEU A 17 8.00 5.34 -0.75
N HIS A 18 6.79 5.03 -0.29
CA HIS A 18 6.57 4.28 0.94
C HIS A 18 7.08 2.84 0.81
N ASP A 19 6.65 2.15 -0.24
CA ASP A 19 6.98 0.75 -0.46
C ASP A 19 8.47 0.53 -0.73
N PHE A 20 9.24 1.54 -1.17
CA PHE A 20 10.71 1.44 -1.20
C PHE A 20 11.32 1.16 0.16
N GLU A 21 10.81 1.76 1.23
CA GLU A 21 11.25 1.41 2.59
C GLU A 21 10.96 -0.06 2.88
N GLU A 22 9.76 -0.53 2.52
CA GLU A 22 9.34 -1.91 2.74
C GLU A 22 10.19 -2.90 1.95
N MET A 23 10.38 -2.67 0.65
CA MET A 23 11.15 -3.52 -0.25
C MET A 23 12.60 -3.70 0.21
N VAL A 24 13.23 -2.61 0.65
CA VAL A 24 14.62 -2.62 1.17
C VAL A 24 14.69 -3.39 2.48
N MET A 25 13.70 -3.24 3.36
CA MET A 25 13.79 -3.71 4.73
C MET A 25 13.15 -5.07 4.99
N VAL A 26 12.19 -5.52 4.19
CA VAL A 26 11.34 -6.69 4.48
C VAL A 26 12.16 -7.95 4.78
N GLU A 27 13.17 -8.25 3.95
CA GLU A 27 13.97 -9.46 4.11
C GLU A 27 14.97 -9.35 5.28
N ALA A 28 15.66 -8.21 5.40
CA ALA A 28 16.60 -7.96 6.49
C ALA A 28 15.89 -7.97 7.86
N TRP A 29 14.71 -7.35 7.92
CA TRP A 29 13.84 -7.33 9.09
C TRP A 29 13.32 -8.73 9.43
N GLY A 30 12.84 -9.47 8.43
CA GLY A 30 12.38 -10.85 8.59
C GLY A 30 13.44 -11.77 9.17
N LYS A 31 14.70 -11.65 8.71
CA LYS A 31 15.85 -12.38 9.26
C LYS A 31 16.17 -11.94 10.69
N ARG A 32 16.23 -10.64 10.96
CA ARG A 32 16.56 -10.10 12.30
C ARG A 32 15.57 -10.54 13.37
N TYR A 33 14.28 -10.60 13.03
CA TYR A 33 13.22 -10.89 14.00
C TYR A 33 12.56 -12.26 13.81
N GLN A 34 13.19 -13.17 13.06
CA GLN A 34 12.65 -14.48 12.71
C GLN A 34 12.11 -15.26 13.92
N SER A 35 12.86 -15.33 15.02
CA SER A 35 12.45 -16.05 16.23
C SER A 35 11.15 -15.48 16.81
N LYS A 36 11.02 -14.16 16.85
CA LYS A 36 9.81 -13.48 17.33
C LYS A 36 8.63 -13.68 16.38
N LEU A 37 8.88 -13.62 15.07
CA LEU A 37 7.85 -13.83 14.05
C LEU A 37 7.27 -15.24 14.09
N ASN A 38 8.10 -16.25 14.35
CA ASN A 38 7.67 -17.64 14.46
C ASN A 38 6.76 -17.91 15.68
N GLN A 39 6.76 -17.02 16.69
CA GLN A 39 5.87 -17.12 17.85
C GLN A 39 4.50 -16.48 17.61
N LEU A 40 4.35 -15.69 16.54
CA LEU A 40 3.09 -15.04 16.20
C LEU A 40 2.19 -15.99 15.41
N LYS A 41 0.89 -16.01 15.72
CA LYS A 41 -0.12 -16.76 14.93
C LYS A 41 -0.17 -16.30 13.47
N ARG A 42 0.12 -15.02 13.22
CA ARG A 42 0.24 -14.41 11.89
C ARG A 42 1.41 -13.45 11.91
N ALA A 43 2.48 -13.80 11.20
CA ALA A 43 3.63 -12.92 11.06
C ALA A 43 3.30 -11.77 10.08
N PRO A 44 3.51 -10.49 10.47
CA PRO A 44 3.41 -9.38 9.53
C PRO A 44 4.43 -9.58 8.39
N PHE A 45 4.03 -9.22 7.16
CA PHE A 45 4.77 -9.49 5.92
C PHE A 45 5.01 -10.97 5.59
N GLY A 46 4.58 -11.92 6.43
CA GLY A 46 4.91 -13.34 6.27
C GLY A 46 6.42 -13.62 6.26
N HIS A 47 6.82 -14.82 5.84
CA HIS A 47 8.23 -15.16 5.57
C HIS A 47 8.63 -14.76 4.14
N SER A 48 8.29 -13.53 3.75
CA SER A 48 8.50 -13.05 2.39
C SER A 48 9.96 -12.75 2.10
N THR A 49 10.39 -13.06 0.87
CA THR A 49 11.66 -12.62 0.30
C THR A 49 11.49 -11.27 -0.38
N THR A 50 12.56 -10.49 -0.54
CA THR A 50 12.47 -9.22 -1.27
C THR A 50 11.88 -9.42 -2.67
N ALA A 51 12.28 -10.47 -3.40
CA ALA A 51 11.80 -10.68 -4.76
C ALA A 51 10.30 -10.99 -4.85
N SER A 52 9.77 -11.87 -4.01
CA SER A 52 8.32 -12.16 -4.00
C SER A 52 7.50 -10.97 -3.51
N PHE A 53 8.04 -10.17 -2.59
CA PHE A 53 7.43 -8.93 -2.10
C PHE A 53 7.37 -7.86 -3.20
N VAL A 54 8.48 -7.61 -3.90
CA VAL A 54 8.54 -6.65 -5.01
C VAL A 54 7.53 -6.99 -6.11
N CYS A 55 7.27 -8.27 -6.40
CA CYS A 55 6.22 -8.65 -7.35
C CYS A 55 4.82 -8.24 -6.91
N ALA A 56 4.51 -8.30 -5.60
CA ALA A 56 3.24 -7.85 -5.07
C ALA A 56 3.13 -6.32 -5.11
N VAL A 57 4.19 -5.61 -4.70
CA VAL A 57 4.28 -4.14 -4.80
C VAL A 57 4.11 -3.66 -6.24
N LEU A 58 4.71 -4.35 -7.21
CA LEU A 58 4.58 -4.01 -8.63
C LEU A 58 3.12 -4.08 -9.11
N GLU A 59 2.38 -5.09 -8.68
CA GLU A 59 0.98 -5.24 -9.06
C GLU A 59 0.11 -4.12 -8.47
N GLU A 60 0.26 -3.83 -7.18
CA GLU A 60 -0.44 -2.72 -6.51
C GLU A 60 -0.04 -1.35 -7.11
N PHE A 61 1.22 -1.17 -7.48
CA PHE A 61 1.68 0.04 -8.17
C PHE A 61 1.01 0.20 -9.55
N ILE A 62 0.91 -0.88 -10.33
CA ILE A 62 0.18 -0.87 -11.61
C ILE A 62 -1.28 -0.52 -11.38
N LEU A 63 -1.93 -1.10 -10.37
CA LEU A 63 -3.30 -0.79 -10.00
C LEU A 63 -3.46 0.70 -9.66
N ALA A 64 -2.57 1.26 -8.85
CA ALA A 64 -2.54 2.68 -8.50
C ALA A 64 -2.40 3.58 -9.74
N VAL A 65 -1.49 3.23 -10.66
CA VAL A 65 -1.30 3.97 -11.93
C VAL A 65 -2.55 3.88 -12.81
N VAL A 66 -3.15 2.70 -12.95
CA VAL A 66 -4.37 2.49 -13.75
C VAL A 66 -5.53 3.31 -13.18
N VAL A 67 -5.74 3.29 -11.87
CA VAL A 67 -6.78 4.09 -11.21
C VAL A 67 -6.54 5.59 -11.43
N THR A 68 -5.29 6.06 -11.27
CA THR A 68 -4.94 7.47 -11.54
C THR A 68 -5.21 7.86 -12.99
N ILE A 69 -4.76 7.07 -13.98
CA ILE A 69 -4.98 7.35 -15.39
C ILE A 69 -6.47 7.35 -15.72
N ALA A 70 -7.22 6.34 -15.24
CA ALA A 70 -8.65 6.23 -15.48
C ALA A 70 -9.41 7.43 -14.89
N SER A 71 -9.08 7.85 -13.67
CA SER A 71 -9.71 9.02 -13.04
C SER A 71 -9.42 10.32 -13.78
N ILE A 72 -8.19 10.51 -14.27
CA ILE A 72 -7.82 11.68 -15.08
C ILE A 72 -8.55 11.65 -16.43
N TYR A 73 -8.54 10.51 -17.12
CA TYR A 73 -9.15 10.37 -18.45
C TYR A 73 -10.67 10.55 -18.41
N CYS A 74 -11.33 9.96 -17.42
CA CYS A 74 -12.78 10.06 -17.25
C CYS A 74 -13.23 11.34 -16.52
N ASN A 75 -12.29 12.14 -16.01
CA ASN A 75 -12.56 13.28 -15.14
C ASN A 75 -13.51 12.92 -13.97
N GLN A 76 -13.21 11.80 -13.31
CA GLN A 76 -13.98 11.24 -12.19
C GLN A 76 -13.03 10.72 -11.11
N TYR A 77 -12.88 11.48 -10.03
CA TYR A 77 -11.88 11.22 -9.00
C TYR A 77 -12.42 10.49 -7.77
N ILE A 78 -13.73 10.20 -7.73
CA ILE A 78 -14.32 9.53 -6.56
C ILE A 78 -13.73 8.13 -6.34
N VAL A 79 -13.45 7.37 -7.40
CA VAL A 79 -12.79 6.06 -7.29
C VAL A 79 -11.35 6.22 -6.81
N TRP A 80 -10.59 7.15 -7.40
CA TRP A 80 -9.24 7.48 -6.96
C TRP A 80 -9.20 7.86 -5.47
N PHE A 81 -10.17 8.65 -5.00
CA PHE A 81 -10.29 9.02 -3.60
C PHE A 81 -10.39 7.79 -2.69
N GLY A 82 -11.17 6.78 -3.07
CA GLY A 82 -11.31 5.54 -2.32
C GLY A 82 -10.00 4.75 -2.21
N PHE A 83 -9.25 4.64 -3.30
CA PHE A 83 -7.92 4.00 -3.31
C PHE A 83 -6.90 4.79 -2.51
N PHE A 84 -6.86 6.12 -2.66
CA PHE A 84 -5.97 6.99 -1.89
C PHE A 84 -6.30 6.99 -0.39
N PHE A 85 -7.59 6.87 -0.05
CA PHE A 85 -8.04 6.67 1.33
C PHE A 85 -7.56 5.32 1.89
N ALA A 86 -7.72 4.23 1.14
CA ALA A 86 -7.22 2.92 1.54
C ALA A 86 -5.70 2.93 1.76
N PHE A 87 -4.95 3.56 0.86
CA PHE A 87 -3.51 3.79 1.01
C PHE A 87 -3.17 4.62 2.25
N THR A 88 -3.96 5.65 2.57
CA THR A 88 -3.74 6.45 3.79
C THR A 88 -4.01 5.63 5.07
N VAL A 89 -5.05 4.79 5.06
CA VAL A 89 -5.39 3.90 6.18
C VAL A 89 -4.31 2.82 6.38
N HIS A 90 -3.65 2.37 5.32
CA HIS A 90 -2.53 1.42 5.40
C HIS A 90 -1.42 1.91 6.33
N PHE A 91 -1.09 3.21 6.35
CA PHE A 91 -0.13 3.75 7.30
C PHE A 91 -0.52 3.54 8.78
N LEU A 92 -1.81 3.55 9.10
CA LEU A 92 -2.29 3.25 10.44
C LEU A 92 -2.00 1.79 10.81
N VAL A 93 -2.03 0.88 9.83
CA VAL A 93 -1.63 -0.52 10.03
C VAL A 93 -0.17 -0.59 10.44
N HIS A 94 0.74 0.13 9.77
CA HIS A 94 2.16 0.19 10.18
C HIS A 94 2.34 0.75 11.58
N ILE A 95 1.62 1.81 11.94
CA ILE A 95 1.71 2.41 13.27
C ILE A 95 1.22 1.42 14.34
N VAL A 96 0.09 0.75 14.12
CA VAL A 96 -0.42 -0.29 15.04
C VAL A 96 0.56 -1.46 15.13
N LEU A 97 1.11 -1.91 14.01
CA LEU A 97 2.13 -2.97 13.99
C LEU A 97 3.37 -2.55 14.76
N TRP A 98 3.86 -1.33 14.58
CA TRP A 98 5.02 -0.81 15.29
C TRP A 98 4.79 -0.73 16.80
N LEU A 99 3.63 -0.21 17.24
CA LEU A 99 3.28 -0.12 18.66
C LEU A 99 3.14 -1.49 19.32
N THR A 100 2.56 -2.46 18.62
CA THR A 100 2.37 -3.83 19.13
C THR A 100 3.66 -4.66 19.06
N PHE A 101 4.44 -4.52 17.99
CA PHE A 101 5.70 -5.22 17.80
C PHE A 101 6.84 -4.63 18.64
N LYS A 102 6.73 -3.36 19.06
CA LYS A 102 7.67 -2.63 19.93
C LYS A 102 9.09 -2.52 19.39
N HIS A 103 9.27 -2.75 18.09
CA HIS A 103 10.54 -2.63 17.37
C HIS A 103 10.21 -2.03 16.01
N TYR A 104 11.25 -1.58 15.29
CA TYR A 104 11.11 -1.16 13.90
C TYR A 104 10.28 -2.17 13.08
N VAL A 105 9.44 -1.68 12.19
CA VAL A 105 8.61 -2.44 11.25
C VAL A 105 8.83 -1.79 9.87
N PRO A 106 9.05 -2.57 8.79
CA PRO A 106 9.19 -2.01 7.45
C PRO A 106 8.03 -1.05 7.13
N GLY A 107 8.35 0.10 6.55
CA GLY A 107 7.38 1.15 6.19
C GLY A 107 7.03 2.13 7.32
N ILE A 108 7.49 1.93 8.57
CA ILE A 108 7.07 2.81 9.68
C ILE A 108 7.56 4.25 9.56
N LEU A 109 8.77 4.48 9.04
CA LEU A 109 9.34 5.83 8.99
C LEU A 109 8.59 6.68 7.98
N THR A 110 8.39 6.14 6.79
CA THR A 110 7.60 6.76 5.73
C THR A 110 6.13 6.87 6.11
N ALA A 111 5.54 5.88 6.79
CA ALA A 111 4.15 5.95 7.26
C ALA A 111 3.92 7.13 8.22
N ILE A 112 4.79 7.34 9.21
CA ILE A 112 4.67 8.47 10.16
C ILE A 112 4.80 9.81 9.42
N LEU A 113 5.73 9.91 8.47
CA LEU A 113 5.97 11.13 7.71
C LEU A 113 4.82 11.45 6.74
N MET A 114 4.34 10.44 6.01
CA MET A 114 3.40 10.59 4.91
C MET A 114 1.94 10.64 5.35
N LEU A 115 1.58 10.05 6.50
CA LEU A 115 0.21 10.08 7.02
C LEU A 115 -0.39 11.48 7.12
N PRO A 116 0.22 12.48 7.81
CA PRO A 116 -0.36 13.82 7.89
C PRO A 116 -0.50 14.48 6.51
N PHE A 117 0.46 14.23 5.62
CA PHE A 117 0.43 14.76 4.26
C PHE A 117 -0.70 14.14 3.42
N CYS A 118 -0.91 12.83 3.50
CA CYS A 118 -1.97 12.15 2.77
C CYS A 118 -3.36 12.52 3.32
N CYS A 119 -3.51 12.68 4.63
CA CYS A 119 -4.73 13.23 5.24
C CYS A 119 -5.05 14.63 4.69
N TYR A 120 -4.03 15.50 4.59
CA TYR A 120 -4.19 16.82 4.00
C TYR A 120 -4.62 16.74 2.52
N LEU A 121 -4.01 15.87 1.72
CA LEU A 121 -4.36 15.68 0.32
C LEU A 121 -5.78 15.15 0.12
N LEU A 122 -6.26 14.26 0.99
CA LEU A 122 -7.66 13.80 0.98
C LEU A 122 -8.64 14.95 1.21
N ILE A 123 -8.36 15.83 2.17
CA ILE A 123 -9.20 17.01 2.46
C ILE A 123 -9.23 17.93 1.22
N VAL A 124 -8.06 18.26 0.67
CA VAL A 124 -7.95 19.13 -0.51
C VAL A 124 -8.65 18.53 -1.73
N ALA A 125 -8.52 17.22 -1.96
CA ALA A 125 -9.21 16.54 -3.06
C ALA A 125 -10.74 16.59 -2.88
N ALA A 126 -11.23 16.36 -1.66
CA ALA A 126 -12.66 16.43 -1.36
C ALA A 126 -13.23 17.84 -1.55
N GLU A 127 -12.46 18.88 -1.22
CA GLU A 127 -12.85 20.28 -1.45
C GLU A 127 -12.86 20.65 -2.94
N ILE A 128 -11.84 20.25 -3.71
CA ILE A 128 -11.74 20.56 -5.15
C ILE A 128 -12.88 19.90 -5.93
N GLU A 129 -13.13 18.62 -5.66
CA GLU A 129 -14.14 17.83 -6.36
C GLU A 129 -15.54 17.97 -5.75
N THR A 130 -15.66 18.69 -4.62
CA THR A 130 -16.91 18.92 -3.89
C THR A 130 -17.64 17.62 -3.55
N PHE A 131 -16.90 16.59 -3.12
CA PHE A 131 -17.49 15.29 -2.82
C PHE A 131 -18.49 15.38 -1.67
N SER A 132 -19.63 14.71 -1.82
CA SER A 132 -20.56 14.55 -0.71
C SER A 132 -19.98 13.56 0.32
N PHE A 133 -20.28 13.79 1.60
CA PHE A 133 -19.82 12.89 2.67
C PHE A 133 -20.20 11.42 2.43
N SER A 134 -21.41 11.15 1.93
CA SER A 134 -21.86 9.80 1.61
C SER A 134 -21.03 9.16 0.49
N SER A 135 -20.69 9.92 -0.55
CA SER A 135 -19.84 9.44 -1.64
C SER A 135 -18.42 9.10 -1.16
N MET A 136 -17.85 9.94 -0.29
CA MET A 136 -16.53 9.71 0.30
C MET A 136 -16.51 8.45 1.15
N VAL A 137 -17.52 8.25 2.00
CA VAL A 137 -17.64 7.06 2.85
C VAL A 137 -17.80 5.80 2.01
N LEU A 138 -18.71 5.81 1.03
CA LEU A 138 -18.94 4.66 0.17
C LEU A 138 -17.69 4.32 -0.65
N SER A 139 -17.02 5.34 -1.19
CA SER A 139 -15.79 5.15 -1.95
C SER A 139 -14.64 4.66 -1.08
N GLY A 140 -14.46 5.21 0.13
CA GLY A 140 -13.45 4.76 1.07
C GLY A 140 -13.65 3.29 1.46
N ILE A 141 -14.89 2.88 1.75
CA ILE A 141 -15.22 1.47 2.02
C ILE A 141 -14.93 0.59 0.80
N ALA A 142 -15.38 1.00 -0.39
CA ALA A 142 -15.16 0.24 -1.61
C ALA A 142 -13.66 0.09 -1.92
N GLY A 143 -12.89 1.19 -1.84
CA GLY A 143 -11.44 1.18 -2.02
C GLY A 143 -10.75 0.23 -1.06
N MET A 144 -11.03 0.34 0.24
CA MET A 144 -10.47 -0.56 1.25
C MET A 144 -10.82 -2.03 1.01
N LEU A 145 -12.07 -2.33 0.63
CA LEU A 145 -12.49 -3.70 0.35
C LEU A 145 -11.75 -4.27 -0.87
N ILE A 146 -11.65 -3.50 -1.95
CA ILE A 146 -10.98 -3.91 -3.18
C ILE A 146 -9.49 -4.15 -2.91
N THR A 147 -8.79 -3.19 -2.31
CA THR A 147 -7.36 -3.33 -2.00
C THR A 147 -7.11 -4.46 -1.03
N PHE A 148 -7.94 -4.63 0.00
CA PHE A 148 -7.80 -5.73 0.95
C PHE A 148 -7.96 -7.10 0.29
N LEU A 149 -8.98 -7.28 -0.56
CA LEU A 149 -9.18 -8.53 -1.29
C LEU A 149 -8.03 -8.80 -2.28
N ASN A 150 -7.51 -7.75 -2.92
CA ASN A 150 -6.36 -7.86 -3.82
C ASN A 150 -5.10 -8.31 -3.06
N LEU A 151 -4.78 -7.65 -1.94
CA LEU A 151 -3.67 -8.04 -1.07
C LEU A 151 -3.81 -9.47 -0.56
N MET A 152 -5.01 -9.91 -0.17
CA MET A 152 -5.25 -11.31 0.22
C MET A 152 -4.94 -12.30 -0.91
N PHE A 153 -5.26 -11.93 -2.15
CA PHE A 153 -4.94 -12.73 -3.33
C PHE A 153 -3.41 -12.75 -3.59
N LEU A 154 -2.75 -11.58 -3.54
CA LEU A 154 -1.31 -11.47 -3.73
C LEU A 154 -0.52 -12.28 -2.70
N HIS A 155 -0.85 -12.19 -1.42
CA HIS A 155 -0.17 -12.96 -0.36
C HIS A 155 -0.22 -14.47 -0.62
N LYS A 156 -1.33 -14.99 -1.17
CA LYS A 156 -1.42 -16.41 -1.56
C LYS A 156 -0.51 -16.74 -2.75
N LYS A 157 -0.31 -15.80 -3.68
CA LYS A 157 0.53 -15.97 -4.87
C LYS A 157 2.02 -15.78 -4.58
N MET A 158 2.40 -14.98 -3.60
CA MET A 158 3.79 -14.72 -3.25
C MET A 158 4.59 -15.99 -2.96
N GLY A 159 3.99 -16.97 -2.26
CA GLY A 159 4.65 -18.27 -2.01
C GLY A 159 4.88 -19.09 -3.29
N LEU A 160 4.01 -18.97 -4.29
CA LEU A 160 4.20 -19.59 -5.60
C LEU A 160 5.28 -18.87 -6.41
N ILE A 161 5.28 -17.54 -6.37
CA ILE A 161 6.29 -16.70 -7.04
C ILE A 161 7.68 -17.03 -6.49
N GLN A 162 7.81 -17.10 -5.17
CA GLN A 162 9.06 -17.46 -4.52
C GLN A 162 9.61 -18.82 -5.01
N LYS A 163 8.77 -19.87 -5.02
CA LYS A 163 9.18 -21.19 -5.52
C LYS A 163 9.63 -21.16 -6.98
N LYS A 164 8.96 -20.37 -7.83
CA LYS A 164 9.36 -20.20 -9.24
C LYS A 164 10.72 -19.51 -9.37
N LEU A 165 10.97 -18.46 -8.60
CA LEU A 165 12.24 -17.74 -8.61
C LEU A 165 13.39 -18.64 -8.09
N GLU A 166 13.16 -19.39 -7.02
CA GLU A 166 14.13 -20.37 -6.52
C GLU A 166 14.43 -21.47 -7.54
N THR A 167 13.45 -21.90 -8.33
CA THR A 167 13.65 -22.87 -9.42
C THR A 167 14.48 -22.26 -10.55
N TYR A 168 14.18 -21.02 -10.94
CA TYR A 168 14.93 -20.29 -11.98
C TYR A 168 16.41 -20.11 -11.59
N ALA A 169 16.72 -19.82 -10.33
CA ALA A 169 18.08 -19.57 -9.87
C ALA A 169 18.97 -20.83 -9.75
N ARG A 170 18.40 -22.04 -9.90
CA ARG A 170 19.14 -23.32 -9.81
C ARG A 170 19.68 -23.82 -11.16
N ILE A 171 19.39 -23.10 -12.24
CA ILE A 171 19.85 -23.37 -13.61
C ILE A 171 21.02 -22.43 -13.90
#